data_AF-A0A2L2Z4P9-F1
#
_entry.id   AF-A0A2L2Z4P9-F1
#
_cell.length_a   1.000
_cell.length_b   1.000
_cell.length_c   1.000
_cell.angle_alpha   90.00
_cell.angle_beta   90.00
_cell.angle_gamma   90.00
#
_symmetry.space_group_name_H-M   'P 1'
#
loop_
_entity.id
_entity.type
_entity.pdbx_description
1 polymer ?
#
loop_
_entity_poly.entity_id
_entity_poly.type
_entity_poly.pdbx_seq_one_letter_code
_entity_poly.pdbx_strand_id
1 'polypeptide(L)' 'YWLGNDVIHVLTNQRKYAVRFDLGTDRESAYAHYNSCWIDNEVYKYNLHISGVSGTAGDSITYHNGMSFSTKDRDNDRDV' A
#
# COMPACT_ATOMS: atom_id res chain seq x y z
N TYR A 1 -14.78 -2.26 0.45
CA TYR A 1 -14.48 -3.49 1.24
C TYR A 1 -12.97 -3.64 1.33
N TRP A 2 -12.48 -4.53 2.19
CA TRP A 2 -11.06 -4.91 2.27
C TRP A 2 -10.91 -6.37 1.89
N LEU A 3 -9.92 -6.70 1.04
CA LEU A 3 -9.74 -8.07 0.53
C LEU A 3 -9.16 -9.03 1.58
N GLY A 4 -8.46 -8.51 2.59
CA GLY A 4 -7.73 -9.28 3.59
C GLY A 4 -6.23 -9.36 3.29
N ASN A 5 -5.40 -9.21 4.32
CA ASN A 5 -3.95 -9.07 4.14
C ASN A 5 -3.30 -10.35 3.61
N ASP A 6 -3.75 -11.53 4.05
CA ASP A 6 -3.22 -12.81 3.53
C ASP A 6 -3.48 -12.97 2.02
N VAL A 7 -4.68 -12.61 1.58
CA VAL A 7 -5.05 -12.68 0.15
C VAL A 7 -4.23 -11.68 -0.64
N ILE A 8 -4.07 -10.44 -0.14
CA ILE A 8 -3.25 -9.42 -0.80
C ILE A 8 -1.79 -9.89 -0.87
N HIS A 9 -1.23 -10.43 0.21
CA HIS A 9 0.12 -10.98 0.23
C HIS A 9 0.29 -12.06 -0.84
N VAL A 10 -0.61 -13.05 -0.88
CA VAL A 10 -0.57 -14.12 -1.88
C VAL A 10 -0.67 -13.56 -3.30
N LEU A 11 -1.54 -12.58 -3.54
CA LEU A 11 -1.69 -11.97 -4.87
C LEU A 11 -0.44 -11.20 -5.29
N THR A 12 0.06 -10.30 -4.45
CA THR A 12 1.15 -9.39 -4.83
C THR A 12 2.52 -10.06 -4.91
N ASN A 13 2.69 -11.24 -4.32
CA ASN A 13 3.96 -11.98 -4.31
C ASN A 13 4.06 -13.05 -5.41
N GLN A 14 3.02 -13.26 -6.23
CA GLN A 14 3.08 -14.20 -7.36
C GLN A 14 3.94 -13.72 -8.53
N ARG A 15 4.07 -12.40 -8.69
CA ARG A 15 4.87 -11.71 -9.71
C ARG A 15 4.94 -10.23 -9.33
N LYS A 16 5.65 -9.43 -10.12
CA LYS A 16 5.63 -7.97 -9.94
C LYS A 16 4.24 -7.41 -10.32
N TYR A 17 3.61 -6.72 -9.38
CA TYR A 17 2.36 -5.98 -9.60
C TYR A 17 2.57 -4.48 -9.42
N ALA A 18 1.80 -3.72 -10.18
CA ALA A 18 1.60 -2.30 -9.96
C ALA A 18 0.29 -2.08 -9.19
N VAL A 19 0.20 -0.98 -8.43
CA VAL A 19 -1.04 -0.55 -7.77
C VAL A 19 -1.41 0.85 -8.26
N ARG A 20 -2.71 1.08 -8.40
CA ARG A 20 -3.28 2.39 -8.74
C ARG A 20 -4.30 2.78 -7.69
N PHE A 21 -4.14 3.99 -7.17
CA PHE A 21 -5.11 4.65 -6.32
C PHE A 21 -5.83 5.69 -7.14
N ASP A 22 -7.14 5.52 -7.33
CA ASP A 22 -8.01 6.52 -7.96
C ASP A 22 -8.76 7.25 -6.85
N LEU A 23 -8.66 8.58 -6.87
CA LEU A 23 -9.15 9.48 -5.83
C LEU A 23 -9.98 10.56 -6.51
N GLY A 24 -11.06 11.00 -5.90
CA GLY A 24 -11.86 12.07 -6.48
C GLY A 24 -12.98 12.56 -5.58
N THR A 25 -13.46 13.74 -5.93
CA THR A 25 -14.70 14.33 -5.45
C THR A 25 -15.69 14.39 -6.62
N ASP A 26 -16.88 14.94 -6.41
CA ASP A 26 -17.86 15.13 -7.49
C ASP A 26 -17.37 16.02 -8.64
N ARG A 27 -16.30 16.81 -8.43
CA ARG A 27 -15.80 17.80 -9.39
C ARG A 27 -14.37 17.55 -9.88
N GLU A 28 -13.57 16.82 -9.13
CA GLU A 28 -12.15 16.65 -9.39
C GLU A 28 -11.74 15.18 -9.23
N SER A 29 -10.83 14.71 -10.07
CA SER A 29 -10.28 13.36 -10.01
C SER A 29 -8.77 13.40 -10.14
N ALA A 30 -8.08 12.58 -9.36
CA ALA A 30 -6.65 12.39 -9.42
C ALA A 30 -6.30 10.92 -9.24
N TYR A 31 -5.10 10.53 -9.66
CA TYR A 31 -4.61 9.17 -9.42
C TYR A 31 -3.13 9.15 -9.03
N ALA A 32 -2.76 8.12 -8.28
CA ALA A 32 -1.37 7.75 -8.03
C ALA A 32 -1.14 6.31 -8.52
N HIS A 33 -0.11 6.10 -9.33
CA HIS A 33 0.28 4.81 -9.87
C HIS A 33 1.70 4.47 -9.43
N TYR A 34 1.86 3.30 -8.81
CA TYR A 34 3.15 2.78 -8.36
C TYR A 34 3.51 1.52 -9.14
N ASN A 35 4.68 1.53 -9.78
CA ASN A 35 5.14 0.45 -10.66
C ASN A 35 5.47 -0.87 -9.95
N SER A 36 5.63 -0.83 -8.63
CA SER A 36 5.87 -2.01 -7.80
C SER A 36 5.15 -1.84 -6.48
N CYS A 37 4.30 -2.81 -6.12
CA CYS A 37 3.63 -2.86 -4.83
C CYS A 37 3.45 -4.30 -4.38
N TRP A 38 3.87 -4.59 -3.15
CA TRP A 38 3.60 -5.87 -2.48
C TRP A 38 3.69 -5.69 -0.97
N ILE A 39 3.15 -6.67 -0.23
CA ILE A 39 3.26 -6.73 1.23
C ILE A 39 3.89 -8.06 1.66
N ASP A 40 4.61 -8.04 2.77
CA ASP A 40 5.09 -9.27 3.41
C ASP A 40 3.95 -10.10 4.02
N ASN A 41 4.27 -11.28 4.56
CA ASN A 41 3.31 -12.13 5.27
C ASN A 41 3.07 -11.65 6.71
N GLU A 42 2.24 -12.38 7.46
CA GLU A 42 1.90 -12.03 8.84
C GLU A 42 3.11 -12.02 9.79
N VAL A 43 4.10 -12.90 9.60
CA VAL A 43 5.31 -12.96 10.45
C VAL A 43 6.06 -11.64 10.41
N TYR A 44 6.08 -10.98 9.25
CA TYR A 44 6.66 -9.66 9.04
C TYR A 44 5.61 -8.54 9.08
N LYS A 45 4.45 -8.80 9.70
CA LYS A 45 3.41 -7.81 9.98
C LYS A 45 2.92 -7.09 8.72
N TYR A 46 2.89 -7.79 7.59
CA TYR A 46 2.43 -7.24 6.31
C TYR A 46 3.13 -5.95 5.89
N ASN A 47 4.43 -5.88 6.12
CA ASN A 47 5.25 -4.71 5.77
C ASN A 47 5.07 -4.32 4.29
N LEU A 48 4.84 -3.03 4.04
CA LEU A 48 4.57 -2.49 2.72
C LEU A 48 5.86 -2.24 1.93
N HIS A 49 5.88 -2.69 0.68
CA HIS A 49 6.94 -2.39 -0.28
C HIS A 49 6.34 -1.71 -1.50
N ILE A 50 6.70 -0.44 -1.73
CA ILE A 50 6.10 0.37 -2.80
C ILE A 50 7.12 1.30 -3.46
N SER A 51 7.10 1.40 -4.79
CA SER A 51 8.02 2.28 -5.53
C SER A 51 7.55 2.64 -6.94
N GLY A 52 8.20 3.66 -7.52
CA GLY A 52 7.98 4.09 -8.91
C GLY A 52 6.68 4.86 -9.07
N VAL A 53 6.47 5.90 -8.25
CA VAL A 53 5.28 6.75 -8.26
C VAL A 53 5.17 7.57 -9.54
N SER A 54 3.95 7.74 -10.01
CA SER A 54 3.56 8.61 -11.12
C SER A 54 2.08 8.97 -10.97
N GLY A 55 1.60 9.98 -11.69
CA GLY A 55 0.20 10.38 -11.69
C GLY A 55 -0.02 11.81 -11.24
N THR A 56 -1.29 12.18 -11.03
CA THR A 56 -1.73 13.56 -10.77
C THR A 56 -2.01 13.84 -9.30
N ALA A 57 -2.13 12.80 -8.45
CA ALA A 57 -2.47 12.94 -7.03
C ALA A 57 -1.29 13.29 -6.12
N GLY A 58 -0.06 13.37 -6.66
CA GLY A 58 1.17 13.48 -5.85
C GLY A 58 1.59 12.15 -5.21
N ASP A 59 2.59 12.21 -4.33
CA ASP A 59 3.13 11.03 -3.63
C ASP A 59 2.92 11.13 -2.12
N SER A 60 1.91 10.40 -1.61
CA SER A 60 1.62 10.32 -0.18
C SER A 60 1.82 8.93 0.41
N ILE A 61 2.08 7.91 -0.41
CA ILE A 61 2.25 6.52 0.06
C ILE A 61 3.72 6.14 0.22
N THR A 62 4.67 6.75 -0.50
CA THR A 62 6.09 6.38 -0.40
C THR A 62 6.66 6.55 1.00
N TYR A 63 6.17 7.52 1.79
CA TYR A 63 6.56 7.66 3.21
C TYR A 63 6.22 6.40 4.04
N HIS A 64 5.17 5.67 3.67
CA HIS A 64 4.79 4.41 4.31
C HIS A 64 5.58 3.19 3.81
N ASN A 65 6.48 3.36 2.84
CA ASN A 65 7.32 2.27 2.36
C ASN A 65 8.20 1.72 3.49
N GLY A 66 8.14 0.41 3.72
CA GLY A 66 8.84 -0.26 4.80
C GLY A 66 8.15 -0.16 6.17
N MET A 67 6.92 0.35 6.25
CA MET A 67 6.11 0.34 7.46
C MET A 67 5.30 -0.95 7.62
N SER A 68 5.23 -1.44 8.86
CA SER A 68 4.35 -2.57 9.23
C SER A 68 2.89 -2.13 9.27
N PHE A 69 1.98 -3.09 9.07
CA PHE A 69 0.56 -2.88 9.22
C PHE A 69 0.17 -2.83 10.70
N SER A 70 -0.56 -1.80 11.11
CA SER A 70 -1.04 -1.62 12.48
C SER A 70 -2.57 -1.66 12.52
N THR A 71 -3.11 -2.19 13.61
CA THR A 71 -4.54 -2.13 13.93
C THR A 71 -4.70 -1.57 15.34
N LYS A 72 -5.92 -1.19 15.72
CA LYS A 72 -6.22 -0.64 17.05
C LYS A 72 -5.70 -1.52 18.21
N ASP A 73 -5.71 -2.83 18.01
CA ASP A 73 -5.30 -3.86 18.96
C ASP A 73 -3.88 -4.40 18.72
N ARG A 74 -3.21 -3.99 17.64
CA ARG A 74 -1.87 -4.44 17.27
C ARG A 74 -1.03 -3.26 16.78
N ASP A 75 -0.37 -2.62 17.74
CA ASP A 75 0.55 -1.52 17.50
C ASP A 75 1.87 -2.03 16.88
N ASN A 76 2.14 -1.61 15.65
CA ASN A 76 3.36 -1.86 14.90
C ASN A 76 3.87 -0.60 14.19
N ASP A 77 3.35 0.58 14.54
CA ASP A 77 3.78 1.81 13.89
C ASP A 77 5.14 2.26 14.46
N ARG A 78 5.65 3.39 13.93
CA ARG A 78 6.95 3.93 14.31
C ARG A 78 6.77 5.23 15.09
N ASP A 79 5.84 5.23 16.03
CA ASP A 79 5.74 6.32 16.99
C ASP A 79 6.97 6.27 17.91
N VAL A 80 7.76 7.35 17.86
CA VAL A 80 8.87 7.64 18.79
C VAL A 80 8.38 8.56 19.91
#